data_AF-A0A1H5ZU62-F1
#
_entry.id   AF-A0A1H5ZU62-F1
#
_cell.length_a   1.000
_cell.length_b   1.000
_cell.length_c   1.000
_cell.angle_alpha   90.00
_cell.angle_beta   90.00
_cell.angle_gamma   90.00
#
_symmetry.space_group_name_H-M   'P 1'
#
loop_
_entity.id
_entity.type
_entity.pdbx_description
1 polymer ?
#
loop_
_entity_poly.entity_id
_entity_poly.type
_entity_poly.pdbx_seq_one_letter_code
_entity_poly.pdbx_strand_id
1 'polypeptide(L)'
;MATQKDAGFEIKHTEKNKDPICEKWNKRVDDYENYVKEYITHYKKSLKGNSISLSKYPYMKVKWEALGLKLDKAKKKELLTNKQMKKVLRIQLKIVNTCCE
;
A
#
# COMPACT_ATOMS: atom_id res chain seq x y z
N MET A 1 55.70 -23.93 14.15
CA MET A 1 54.98 -23.49 15.37
C MET A 1 54.01 -22.40 14.96
N ALA A 2 52.78 -22.51 15.44
CA ALA A 2 51.62 -21.77 14.96
C ALA A 2 51.66 -20.30 15.39
N THR A 3 51.26 -19.40 14.49
CA THR A 3 50.79 -18.06 14.87
C THR A 3 49.32 -17.98 14.52
N GLN A 4 48.51 -17.87 15.57
CA GLN A 4 47.05 -17.83 15.55
C GLN A 4 46.57 -16.56 14.82
N LYS A 5 45.58 -16.75 13.95
CA LYS A 5 44.77 -15.68 13.35
C LYS A 5 43.57 -15.48 14.26
N ASP A 6 43.54 -14.40 15.03
CA ASP A 6 42.33 -14.01 15.75
C ASP A 6 41.38 -13.24 14.82
N ALA A 7 40.17 -13.77 14.76
CA ALA A 7 39.09 -13.35 13.89
C ALA A 7 38.45 -12.05 14.40
N GLY A 8 38.69 -10.94 13.70
CA GLY A 8 37.80 -9.78 13.75
C GLY A 8 36.60 -10.00 12.84
N PHE A 9 35.53 -10.63 13.35
CA PHE A 9 34.23 -10.61 12.69
C PHE A 9 33.53 -9.29 13.01
N GLU A 10 33.86 -8.26 12.24
CA GLU A 10 33.18 -6.97 12.31
C GLU A 10 31.81 -7.11 11.66
N ILE A 11 30.76 -7.22 12.49
CA ILE A 11 29.36 -7.13 12.04
C ILE A 11 29.13 -5.71 11.57
N LYS A 12 29.35 -5.48 10.27
CA LYS A 12 28.90 -4.26 9.61
C LYS A 12 27.38 -4.22 9.73
N HIS A 13 26.89 -3.32 10.58
CA HIS A 13 25.50 -2.92 10.62
C HIS A 13 25.07 -2.55 9.19
N THR A 14 24.26 -3.42 8.57
CA THR A 14 23.64 -3.13 7.28
C THR A 14 22.63 -2.01 7.47
N GLU A 15 23.06 -0.77 7.24
CA GLU A 15 22.15 0.30 6.87
C GLU A 15 21.39 -0.18 5.63
N LYS A 16 20.11 -0.49 5.81
CA LYS A 16 19.21 -0.83 4.71
C LYS A 16 19.08 0.42 3.84
N ASN A 17 19.95 0.53 2.84
CA ASN A 17 19.80 1.45 1.72
C ASN A 17 18.48 1.08 1.03
N LYS A 18 17.38 1.73 1.45
CA LYS A 18 16.06 1.50 0.86
C LYS A 18 16.10 2.09 -0.55
N ASP A 19 15.93 1.23 -1.55
CA ASP A 19 15.79 1.66 -2.94
C ASP A 19 14.69 2.75 -3.04
N PRO A 20 15.02 3.98 -3.50
CA PRO A 20 14.06 5.07 -3.67
C PRO A 20 12.84 4.71 -4.53
N ILE A 21 13.00 3.80 -5.50
CA ILE A 21 11.91 3.28 -6.33
C ILE A 21 10.94 2.46 -5.47
N CYS A 22 11.47 1.61 -4.60
CA CYS A 22 10.68 0.81 -3.66
C CYS A 22 9.89 1.71 -2.69
N GLU A 23 10.52 2.75 -2.15
CA GLU A 23 9.89 3.69 -1.22
C GLU A 23 8.75 4.48 -1.87
N LYS A 24 8.94 4.95 -3.11
CA LYS A 24 7.87 5.60 -3.89
C LYS A 24 6.63 4.73 -4.01
N TRP A 25 6.80 3.44 -4.32
CA TRP A 25 5.68 2.52 -4.46
C TRP A 25 5.06 2.12 -3.12
N ASN A 26 5.84 2.03 -2.04
CA ASN A 26 5.31 1.86 -0.69
C ASN A 26 4.33 2.99 -0.36
N LYS A 27 4.76 4.25 -0.52
CA LYS A 27 3.90 5.41 -0.28
C LYS A 27 2.63 5.38 -1.12
N ARG A 28 2.72 5.02 -2.41
CA ARG A 28 1.54 4.92 -3.28
C ARG A 28 0.55 3.84 -2.85
N VAL A 29 1.05 2.70 -2.38
CA VAL A 29 0.19 1.63 -1.85
C VAL A 29 -0.45 2.05 -0.52
N ASP A 30 0.26 2.80 0.31
CA ASP A 30 -0.27 3.33 1.58
C ASP A 30 -1.34 4.41 1.34
N ASP A 31 -1.10 5.34 0.41
CA ASP A 31 -2.09 6.33 -0.02
C ASP A 31 -3.35 5.64 -0.58
N TYR A 32 -3.16 4.62 -1.41
CA TYR A 32 -4.26 3.81 -1.95
C TYR A 32 -5.07 3.15 -0.82
N GLU A 33 -4.41 2.57 0.18
CA GLU A 33 -5.09 2.00 1.34
C GLU A 33 -5.89 3.05 2.13
N ASN A 34 -5.31 4.23 2.34
CA ASN A 34 -5.95 5.30 3.11
C ASN A 34 -7.21 5.81 2.40
N TYR A 35 -7.16 6.07 1.09
CA TYR A 35 -8.35 6.47 0.34
C TYR A 35 -9.44 5.39 0.35
N VAL A 36 -9.06 4.11 0.32
CA VAL A 36 -10.04 3.00 0.44
C VAL A 36 -10.66 2.95 1.84
N LYS A 37 -9.87 3.15 2.91
CA LYS A 37 -10.39 3.20 4.29
C LYS A 37 -11.38 4.36 4.47
N GLU A 38 -11.05 5.54 3.97
CA GLU A 38 -11.94 6.71 4.00
C GLU A 38 -13.20 6.49 3.16
N TYR A 39 -13.06 5.89 1.97
CA TYR A 39 -14.18 5.48 1.13
C TYR A 39 -15.14 4.56 1.90
N ILE A 40 -14.64 3.46 2.47
CA ILE A 40 -15.46 2.49 3.22
C ILE A 40 -16.16 3.18 4.40
N THR A 41 -15.44 4.03 5.12
CA THR A 41 -15.97 4.74 6.29
C THR A 41 -17.11 5.67 5.90
N HIS A 42 -16.93 6.48 4.86
CA HIS A 42 -17.97 7.40 4.40
C HIS A 42 -19.12 6.67 3.70
N TYR A 43 -18.86 5.60 2.96
CA TYR A 43 -19.89 4.76 2.35
C TYR A 43 -20.82 4.16 3.43
N LYS A 44 -20.26 3.53 4.47
CA LYS A 44 -21.07 2.97 5.57
C LYS A 44 -21.88 4.05 6.30
N LYS A 45 -21.33 5.26 6.46
CA LYS A 45 -22.06 6.39 7.05
C LYS A 45 -23.14 6.94 6.14
N SER A 46 -22.94 6.98 4.82
CA SER A 46 -23.94 7.46 3.88
C SER A 46 -25.15 6.53 3.81
N LEU A 47 -24.94 5.21 3.92
CA LEU A 47 -26.04 4.23 4.02
C LEU A 47 -26.93 4.48 5.25
N LYS A 48 -26.41 5.14 6.30
CA LYS A 48 -27.15 5.55 7.50
C LYS A 48 -27.74 6.96 7.41
N GLY A 49 -27.79 7.55 6.22
CA GLY A 49 -28.35 8.89 5.99
C GLY A 49 -27.41 10.06 6.29
N ASN A 50 -26.11 9.84 6.51
CA ASN A 50 -25.17 10.93 6.75
C ASN A 50 -24.87 11.70 5.45
N SER A 51 -25.45 12.90 5.31
CA SER A 51 -25.32 13.76 4.11
C SER A 51 -23.88 14.19 3.80
N ILE A 52 -23.07 14.50 4.81
CA ILE A 52 -21.65 14.84 4.62
C ILE A 52 -20.90 13.66 3.99
N SER A 53 -21.18 12.45 4.46
CA SER A 53 -20.53 11.24 3.97
C SER A 53 -21.06 10.83 2.59
N LEU A 54 -22.34 11.08 2.31
CA LEU A 54 -22.95 10.90 0.98
C LEU A 54 -22.19 11.69 -0.10
N SER A 55 -21.74 12.91 0.23
CA SER A 55 -20.94 13.73 -0.68
C SER A 55 -19.45 13.36 -0.69
N LYS A 56 -18.90 12.81 0.41
CA LYS A 56 -17.46 12.51 0.54
C LYS A 56 -17.05 11.16 -0.05
N TYR A 57 -17.85 10.11 0.11
CA TYR A 57 -17.42 8.78 -0.37
C TYR A 57 -17.16 8.76 -1.89
N PRO A 58 -17.93 9.45 -2.77
CA PRO A 58 -17.64 9.46 -4.20
C PRO A 58 -16.29 10.11 -4.51
N TYR A 59 -15.91 11.16 -3.79
CA TYR A 59 -14.60 11.79 -3.94
C TYR A 59 -13.46 10.84 -3.56
N MET A 60 -13.60 10.10 -2.45
CA MET A 60 -12.61 9.08 -2.06
C MET A 60 -12.54 7.95 -3.08
N LYS A 61 -13.67 7.55 -3.67
CA LYS A 61 -13.74 6.56 -4.74
C LYS A 61 -12.85 6.93 -5.93
N VAL A 62 -13.06 8.14 -6.47
CA VAL A 62 -12.27 8.66 -7.59
C VAL A 62 -10.77 8.67 -7.28
N LYS A 63 -10.39 9.05 -6.05
CA LYS A 63 -8.97 9.09 -5.64
C LYS A 63 -8.34 7.70 -5.60
N TRP A 64 -8.98 6.71 -4.98
CA TRP A 64 -8.40 5.37 -4.93
C TRP A 64 -8.43 4.68 -6.30
N GLU A 65 -9.47 4.86 -7.12
CA GLU A 65 -9.53 4.31 -8.48
C GLU A 65 -8.38 4.84 -9.35
N ALA A 66 -8.11 6.15 -9.28
CA ALA A 66 -7.00 6.77 -10.00
C ALA A 66 -5.63 6.25 -9.55
N LEU A 67 -5.46 5.93 -8.26
CA LEU A 67 -4.24 5.29 -7.74
C LEU A 67 -4.17 3.81 -8.13
N GLY A 68 -5.28 3.09 -8.10
CA GLY A 68 -5.41 1.70 -8.54
C GLY A 68 -4.92 1.53 -9.97
N LEU A 69 -5.37 2.39 -10.89
CA LEU A 69 -4.90 2.41 -12.29
C LEU A 69 -3.38 2.64 -12.41
N LYS A 70 -2.80 3.49 -11.54
CA LYS A 70 -1.35 3.73 -11.53
C LYS A 70 -0.59 2.50 -11.00
N LEU A 71 -1.13 1.83 -9.99
CA LEU A 71 -0.56 0.61 -9.43
C LEU A 71 -0.66 -0.56 -10.42
N ASP A 72 -1.76 -0.68 -11.18
CA ASP A 72 -1.89 -1.69 -12.23
C ASP A 72 -0.88 -1.47 -13.35
N LYS A 73 -0.68 -0.22 -13.78
CA LYS A 73 0.37 0.13 -14.74
C LYS A 73 1.77 -0.20 -14.21
N ALA A 74 2.02 0.02 -12.92
CA ALA A 74 3.29 -0.31 -12.28
C ALA A 74 3.52 -1.82 -12.21
N LYS A 75 2.48 -2.57 -11.84
CA LYS A 75 2.48 -4.04 -11.82
C LYS A 75 2.81 -4.62 -13.19
N LYS A 76 2.19 -4.13 -14.26
CA LYS A 76 2.46 -4.57 -15.65
C LYS A 76 3.90 -4.28 -16.10
N LYS A 77 4.56 -3.31 -15.49
CA LYS A 77 5.97 -2.96 -15.74
C LYS A 77 6.93 -3.60 -14.73
N GLU A 78 6.44 -4.53 -13.91
CA GLU A 78 7.21 -5.24 -12.87
C GLU A 78 7.89 -4.29 -11.86
N LEU A 79 7.32 -3.10 -11.66
CA LEU A 79 7.85 -2.08 -10.74
C LEU A 79 7.41 -2.28 -9.29
N LEU A 80 6.54 -3.26 -9.04
CA LEU A 80 6.03 -3.58 -7.70
C LEU A 80 6.65 -4.86 -7.18
N THR A 81 7.06 -4.82 -5.92
CA THR A 81 7.48 -6.02 -5.20
C THR A 81 6.30 -6.94 -4.89
N ASN A 82 6.57 -8.22 -4.64
CA ASN A 82 5.56 -9.19 -4.19
C ASN A 82 4.81 -8.73 -2.92
N LYS A 83 5.49 -8.05 -2.00
CA LYS A 83 4.88 -7.53 -0.77
C LYS A 83 3.85 -6.43 -1.08
N GLN A 84 4.20 -5.51 -1.98
CA GLN A 84 3.30 -4.44 -2.43
C GLN A 84 2.11 -5.01 -3.19
N MET A 85 2.31 -5.96 -4.12
CA MET A 85 1.23 -6.60 -4.86
C MET A 85 0.25 -7.34 -3.93
N LYS A 86 0.75 -8.12 -2.97
CA LYS A 86 -0.11 -8.78 -1.96
C LYS A 86 -0.93 -7.76 -1.17
N LYS A 87 -0.35 -6.61 -0.82
CA LYS A 87 -1.07 -5.54 -0.11
C LYS A 87 -2.17 -4.93 -0.97
N VAL A 88 -1.91 -4.65 -2.25
CA VAL A 88 -2.93 -4.14 -3.18
C VAL A 88 -4.10 -5.12 -3.33
N LEU A 89 -3.83 -6.42 -3.51
CA LEU A 89 -4.87 -7.45 -3.60
C LEU A 89 -5.73 -7.52 -2.34
N ARG A 90 -5.12 -7.47 -1.15
CA ARG A 90 -5.86 -7.42 0.12
C ARG A 90 -6.79 -6.21 0.22
N ILE A 91 -6.35 -5.06 -0.28
CA ILE A 91 -7.16 -3.83 -0.28
C ILE A 91 -8.33 -3.97 -1.27
N GLN A 92 -8.10 -4.50 -2.46
CA GLN A 92 -9.16 -4.76 -3.45
C GLN A 92 -10.23 -5.73 -2.90
N LEU A 93 -9.80 -6.81 -2.22
CA LEU A 93 -10.73 -7.74 -1.59
C LEU A 93 -11.59 -7.07 -0.51
N LYS A 94 -11.02 -6.16 0.29
CA LYS A 94 -11.81 -5.38 1.29
C LYS A 94 -12.92 -4.55 0.63
N ILE A 95 -12.66 -3.99 -0.55
CA ILE A 95 -13.66 -3.20 -1.29
C ILE A 95 -14.80 -4.09 -1.74
N VAL A 96 -14.47 -5.24 -2.37
CA VAL A 96 -15.47 -6.19 -2.86
C VAL A 96 -16.34 -6.68 -1.70
N ASN A 97 -15.74 -7.13 -0.60
CA ASN A 97 -16.49 -7.60 0.56
C ASN A 97 -17.39 -6.50 1.14
N THR A 98 -16.93 -5.25 1.21
CA THR A 98 -17.74 -4.15 1.76
C THR A 98 -18.91 -3.74 0.87
N CYS A 99 -18.74 -3.80 -0.46
CA CYS A 99 -19.77 -3.36 -1.40
C CYS A 99 -20.77 -4.47 -1.77
N CYS A 100 -20.41 -5.74 -1.56
CA CYS A 100 -21.23 -6.90 -1.88
C CYS A 100 -21.82 -7.60 -0.64
N GLU A 101 -21.59 -7.05 0.56
CA GLU A 101 -22.34 -7.35 1.80
C GLU A 101 -23.73 -6.71 1.77
#